data_AF-A0A8B7DVZ9-F1
#
_entry.id   AF-A0A8B7DVZ9-F1
#
_cell.length_a   1.000
_cell.length_b   1.000
_cell.length_c   1.000
_cell.angle_alpha   90.00
_cell.angle_beta   90.00
_cell.angle_gamma   90.00
#
_symmetry.space_group_name_H-M   'P 1'
#
loop_
_entity.id
_entity.type
_entity.pdbx_description
1 polymer ?
#
loop_
_entity_poly.entity_id
_entity_poly.type
_entity_poly.pdbx_seq_one_letter_code
_entity_poly.pdbx_strand_id
1 'polypeptide(L)'
;HEGWTDCAGMAWWDYDSICGPTVVLGHEFGHNMGFSHDEGTCKCLTNRGCFMGGEKSSRPGFSDCSMEMFKKNEYPCLTDYPSAPLTNACGNGIREGNEECDCGTEEVLKNTFINNSS
;
A
#
# COMPACT_ATOMS: atom_id res chain seq x y z
N HIS A 1 1.20 -22.18 -11.73
CA HIS A 1 2.09 -21.09 -12.20
C HIS A 1 1.65 -19.84 -11.46
N GLU A 2 2.41 -19.19 -10.58
CA GLU A 2 3.80 -19.33 -10.16
C GLU A 2 3.90 -18.84 -8.71
N GLY A 3 4.48 -19.66 -7.84
CA GLY A 3 4.82 -19.28 -6.48
C GLY A 3 6.28 -18.85 -6.46
N TRP A 4 6.51 -17.54 -6.51
CA TRP A 4 7.81 -16.92 -6.21
C TRP A 4 7.59 -15.96 -5.05
N THR A 5 7.56 -16.48 -3.83
CA THR A 5 7.74 -15.68 -2.62
C THR A 5 9.24 -15.44 -2.42
N ASP A 6 9.81 -14.61 -3.28
CA ASP A 6 11.09 -13.98 -3.01
C ASP A 6 10.79 -12.56 -2.54
N CYS A 7 11.41 -12.11 -1.44
CA CYS A 7 11.22 -10.74 -0.90
C CYS A 7 11.71 -9.62 -1.83
N ALA A 8 12.07 -9.95 -3.07
CA ALA A 8 12.56 -9.09 -4.12
C ALA A 8 11.81 -9.43 -5.43
N GLY A 9 11.02 -8.49 -5.92
CA GLY A 9 10.36 -8.59 -7.22
C GLY A 9 11.15 -7.84 -8.29
N MET A 10 11.31 -8.47 -9.46
CA MET A 10 11.87 -7.82 -10.65
C MET A 10 10.72 -7.56 -11.62
N ALA A 11 10.55 -6.33 -12.06
CA ALA A 11 9.47 -6.00 -12.98
C ALA A 11 9.93 -5.09 -14.10
N TRP A 12 9.25 -5.24 -15.25
CA TRP A 12 9.44 -4.42 -16.43
C TRP A 12 8.23 -3.51 -16.57
N TRP A 13 8.46 -2.23 -16.82
CA TRP A 13 7.39 -1.28 -17.08
C TRP A 13 7.74 -0.40 -18.28
N ASP A 14 6.70 0.10 -18.91
CA ASP A 14 6.80 1.10 -19.97
C ASP A 14 7.09 2.47 -19.35
N TYR A 15 8.08 3.19 -19.89
CA TYR A 15 8.45 4.53 -19.44
C TYR A 15 7.50 5.61 -19.97
N ASP A 16 6.60 5.28 -20.90
CA ASP A 16 5.65 6.23 -21.50
C ASP A 16 4.59 6.75 -20.50
N SER A 17 4.50 6.18 -19.30
CA SER A 17 3.63 6.67 -18.22
C SER A 17 4.20 6.43 -16.83
N ILE A 18 4.21 7.47 -16.00
CA ILE A 18 4.61 7.38 -14.59
C ILE A 18 3.71 6.46 -13.76
N CYS A 19 2.49 6.17 -14.23
CA CYS A 19 1.57 5.27 -13.53
C CYS A 19 2.02 3.81 -13.62
N GLY A 20 2.70 3.41 -14.70
CA GLY A 20 3.18 2.05 -14.93
C GLY A 20 4.08 1.55 -13.79
N PRO A 21 5.19 2.24 -13.48
CA PRO A 21 6.06 1.87 -12.37
C PRO A 21 5.34 1.79 -11.03
N THR A 22 4.42 2.72 -10.72
CA THR A 22 3.69 2.72 -9.44
C THR A 22 2.76 1.52 -9.31
N VAL A 23 2.00 1.18 -10.35
CA VAL A 23 1.09 0.01 -10.36
C VAL A 23 1.89 -1.27 -10.16
N VAL A 24 2.98 -1.41 -10.92
CA VAL A 24 3.84 -2.59 -10.88
C VAL A 24 4.53 -2.71 -9.52
N LEU A 25 5.11 -1.63 -9.00
CA LEU A 25 5.74 -1.62 -7.68
C LEU A 25 4.75 -2.02 -6.58
N GLY A 26 3.52 -1.47 -6.60
CA GLY A 26 2.51 -1.83 -5.61
C GLY A 26 2.01 -3.27 -5.74
N HIS A 27 1.94 -3.81 -6.96
CA HIS A 27 1.59 -5.21 -7.22
C HIS A 27 2.64 -6.18 -6.65
N GLU A 28 3.91 -5.99 -7.01
CA GLU A 28 5.00 -6.84 -6.53
C GLU A 28 5.23 -6.67 -5.01
N PHE A 29 5.05 -5.45 -4.49
CA PHE A 29 5.05 -5.22 -3.05
C PHE A 29 3.92 -6.01 -2.36
N GLY A 30 2.72 -6.06 -2.93
CA GLY A 30 1.63 -6.90 -2.41
C GLY A 30 2.02 -8.38 -2.33
N HIS A 31 2.70 -8.92 -3.34
CA HIS A 31 3.23 -10.29 -3.28
C HIS A 31 4.27 -10.48 -2.17
N ASN A 32 5.16 -9.51 -1.95
CA ASN A 32 6.09 -9.53 -0.80
C ASN A 32 5.36 -9.52 0.56
N MET A 33 4.19 -8.89 0.63
CA MET A 33 3.32 -8.94 1.81
C MET A 33 2.55 -10.26 1.94
N GLY A 34 2.70 -11.17 0.97
CA GLY A 34 2.00 -12.44 0.91
C GLY A 34 0.60 -12.34 0.31
N PHE A 35 0.25 -11.26 -0.39
CA PHE A 35 -1.07 -11.11 -1.01
C PHE A 35 -1.15 -11.92 -2.30
N SER A 36 -2.28 -12.60 -2.49
CA SER A 36 -2.64 -13.25 -3.76
C SER A 36 -3.27 -12.24 -4.73
N HIS A 37 -3.34 -12.59 -6.00
CA HIS A 37 -4.16 -11.84 -6.97
C HIS A 37 -5.62 -11.76 -6.52
N ASP A 38 -6.28 -10.64 -6.83
CA ASP A 38 -7.69 -10.47 -6.55
C ASP A 38 -8.52 -11.33 -7.52
N GLU A 39 -9.34 -12.22 -6.97
CA GLU A 39 -10.23 -13.09 -7.73
C GLU A 39 -11.66 -13.06 -7.17
N GLY A 40 -12.65 -13.36 -8.00
CA GLY A 40 -14.02 -13.62 -7.57
C GLY A 40 -14.70 -12.44 -6.87
N THR A 41 -14.79 -12.50 -5.53
CA THR A 41 -15.58 -11.57 -4.69
C THR A 41 -14.76 -10.44 -4.06
N CYS A 42 -13.46 -10.35 -4.32
CA CYS A 42 -12.62 -9.28 -3.78
C CYS A 42 -13.08 -7.91 -4.28
N LYS A 43 -13.15 -6.94 -3.37
CA LYS A 43 -13.57 -5.57 -3.66
C LYS A 43 -12.41 -4.60 -3.45
N CYS A 44 -12.16 -3.78 -4.46
CA CYS A 44 -11.22 -2.68 -4.33
C CYS A 44 -11.71 -1.67 -3.30
N LEU A 45 -10.87 -1.34 -2.33
CA LEU A 45 -11.14 -0.27 -1.36
C LEU A 45 -11.01 1.12 -1.99
N THR A 46 -10.53 1.19 -3.24
CA THR A 46 -10.53 2.38 -4.08
C THR A 46 -11.49 2.20 -5.25
N ASN A 47 -12.06 3.31 -5.71
CA ASN A 47 -12.87 3.33 -6.94
C ASN A 47 -12.02 3.37 -8.23
N ARG A 48 -10.70 3.28 -8.12
CA ARG A 48 -9.76 3.44 -9.24
C ARG A 48 -9.13 2.12 -9.66
N GLY A 49 -9.41 1.02 -8.97
CA GLY A 49 -8.84 -0.30 -9.24
C GLY A 49 -7.94 -0.81 -8.11
N CYS A 50 -7.45 -2.03 -8.29
CA CYS A 50 -6.67 -2.76 -7.30
C CYS A 50 -5.25 -3.06 -7.79
N PHE A 51 -4.27 -3.01 -6.89
CA PHE A 51 -2.91 -3.48 -7.17
C PHE A 51 -2.91 -4.96 -7.56
N MET A 52 -3.66 -5.81 -6.85
CA MET A 52 -3.65 -7.26 -7.05
C MET A 52 -4.64 -7.76 -8.12
N GLY A 53 -5.45 -6.87 -8.71
CA GLY A 53 -6.49 -7.23 -9.69
C GLY A 53 -6.06 -7.24 -11.16
N GLY A 54 -4.79 -6.93 -11.47
CA GLY A 54 -4.27 -6.94 -12.84
C GLY A 54 -4.78 -5.81 -13.75
N GLU A 55 -5.55 -4.86 -13.23
CA GLU A 55 -6.11 -3.74 -13.98
C GLU A 55 -5.10 -2.59 -14.17
N LYS A 56 -5.14 -1.94 -15.35
CA LYS A 56 -4.38 -0.71 -15.59
C LYS A 56 -5.07 0.48 -14.90
N SER A 57 -4.63 0.81 -13.70
CA SER A 57 -5.12 1.96 -12.93
C SER A 57 -4.07 3.07 -12.82
N SER A 58 -4.50 4.33 -12.79
CA SER A 58 -3.61 5.45 -12.50
C SER A 58 -3.41 5.69 -11.00
N ARG A 59 -4.29 5.18 -10.13
CA ARG A 59 -4.21 5.28 -8.66
C ARG A 59 -4.86 4.07 -7.98
N PRO A 60 -4.32 2.87 -8.19
CA PRO A 60 -4.84 1.67 -7.53
C PRO A 60 -4.63 1.73 -6.01
N GLY A 61 -5.37 0.91 -5.29
CA GLY A 61 -5.07 0.56 -3.90
C GLY A 61 -5.25 -0.93 -3.66
N PHE A 62 -5.23 -1.36 -2.41
CA PHE A 62 -5.45 -2.77 -2.09
C PHE A 62 -6.93 -3.10 -1.94
N SER A 63 -7.28 -4.37 -2.17
CA SER A 63 -8.63 -4.90 -1.97
C SER A 63 -8.90 -5.25 -0.51
N ASP A 64 -10.16 -5.52 -0.19
CA ASP A 64 -10.55 -6.13 1.08
C ASP A 64 -9.86 -7.48 1.32
N CYS A 65 -9.74 -8.34 0.30
CA CYS A 65 -9.01 -9.60 0.37
C CYS A 65 -7.54 -9.42 0.78
N SER A 66 -6.85 -8.44 0.17
CA SER A 66 -5.48 -8.09 0.53
C SER A 66 -5.38 -7.67 2.00
N MET A 67 -6.33 -6.86 2.49
CA MET A 67 -6.36 -6.42 3.89
C MET A 67 -6.66 -7.57 4.87
N GLU A 68 -7.48 -8.54 4.48
CA GLU A 68 -7.72 -9.74 5.30
C GLU A 68 -6.47 -10.62 5.40
N MET A 69 -5.66 -10.71 4.34
CA MET A 69 -4.36 -11.39 4.39
C MET A 69 -3.37 -10.61 5.25
N PHE A 70 -3.32 -9.28 5.11
CA PHE A 70 -2.47 -8.41 5.93
C PHE A 70 -2.71 -8.59 7.44
N LYS A 71 -3.98 -8.67 7.86
CA LYS A 71 -4.33 -8.89 9.28
C LYS A 71 -3.93 -10.26 9.82
N LYS A 72 -3.83 -11.28 8.94
CA LYS A 72 -3.49 -12.66 9.32
C LYS A 72 -1.99 -12.91 9.33
N ASN A 73 -1.24 -12.16 8.54
CA ASN A 73 0.20 -12.32 8.41
C ASN A 73 0.94 -11.55 9.51
N GLU A 74 2.09 -12.07 9.94
CA GLU A 74 2.99 -11.41 10.88
C GLU A 74 4.17 -10.80 10.13
N TYR A 75 4.50 -9.55 10.42
CA TYR A 75 5.58 -8.82 9.77
C TYR A 75 6.61 -8.33 10.80
N PRO A 76 7.42 -9.23 11.39
CA PRO A 76 8.30 -8.89 12.51
C PRO A 76 9.33 -7.81 12.16
N CYS A 77 9.77 -7.73 10.90
CA CYS A 77 10.71 -6.71 10.44
C CYS A 77 10.09 -5.33 10.15
N LEU A 78 8.77 -5.21 10.02
CA LEU A 78 8.08 -3.94 9.76
C LEU A 78 7.78 -3.15 11.04
N THR A 79 8.38 -3.56 12.16
CA THR A 79 8.23 -2.89 13.46
C THR A 79 9.33 -1.86 13.71
N ASP A 80 10.43 -1.92 12.95
CA ASP A 80 11.51 -0.96 13.02
C ASP A 80 11.25 0.19 12.06
N TYR A 81 11.06 1.39 12.61
CA TYR A 81 10.82 2.58 11.81
C TYR A 81 12.15 3.10 11.25
N PRO A 82 12.20 3.53 9.98
CA PRO A 82 13.41 4.10 9.41
C PRO A 82 13.83 5.34 10.22
N SER A 83 15.12 5.39 10.57
CA SER A 83 15.70 6.47 11.39
C SER A 83 15.83 7.80 10.67
N ALA A 84 15.74 7.79 9.32
CA ALA A 84 15.75 8.98 8.50
C ALA A 84 14.79 8.80 7.32
N PRO A 85 13.90 9.77 7.07
CA PRO A 85 13.05 9.76 5.89
C PRO A 85 13.85 10.11 4.63
N LEU A 86 13.38 9.63 3.47
CA LEU A 86 13.93 10.02 2.17
C LEU A 86 13.58 11.46 1.80
N THR A 87 12.42 11.95 2.28
CA THR A 87 11.90 13.30 2.06
C THR A 87 11.06 13.70 3.27
N ASN A 88 11.13 14.96 3.73
CA ASN A 88 10.26 15.44 4.81
C ASN A 88 8.93 15.93 4.23
N ALA A 89 7.80 15.38 4.68
CA ALA A 89 6.48 15.76 4.19
C ALA A 89 5.38 15.63 5.26
N CYS A 90 4.94 16.76 5.80
CA CYS A 90 3.83 16.81 6.75
C CYS A 90 2.51 16.25 6.16
N GLY A 91 1.87 15.36 6.91
CA GLY A 91 0.61 14.71 6.61
C GLY A 91 0.76 13.30 6.03
N ASN A 92 1.99 12.74 6.00
CA ASN A 92 2.25 11.38 5.51
C ASN A 92 2.19 10.32 6.63
N GLY A 93 2.04 10.75 7.89
CA GLY A 93 1.97 9.89 9.07
C GLY A 93 3.33 9.44 9.62
N ILE A 94 4.43 10.00 9.15
CA ILE A 94 5.79 9.74 9.62
C ILE A 94 6.30 11.03 10.29
N ARG A 95 6.78 10.95 11.54
CA ARG A 95 7.35 12.14 12.22
C ARG A 95 8.77 12.40 11.72
N GLU A 96 8.95 13.49 10.98
CA GLU A 96 10.18 13.77 10.23
C GLU A 96 10.84 15.09 10.65
N GLY A 97 12.18 15.14 10.69
CA GLY A 97 12.93 16.37 10.95
C GLY A 97 12.58 17.05 12.28
N ASN A 98 11.99 18.26 12.20
CA ASN A 98 11.57 19.08 13.34
C ASN A 98 10.05 19.07 13.59
N GLU A 99 9.31 18.14 12.98
CA GLU A 99 7.89 17.96 13.26
C GLU A 99 7.67 17.48 14.70
N GLU A 100 6.75 18.14 15.41
CA GLU A 100 6.33 17.71 16.75
C GLU A 100 5.50 16.41 16.66
N CYS A 101 4.65 16.32 15.64
CA CYS A 101 3.86 15.15 15.29
C CYS A 101 3.46 15.16 13.80
N ASP A 102 3.19 14.00 13.24
CA ASP A 102 2.47 13.82 11.97
C ASP A 102 1.38 12.77 12.17
N CYS A 103 0.13 13.20 12.10
CA CYS A 103 -1.04 12.34 12.31
C CYS A 103 -1.79 12.03 11.01
N GLY A 104 -1.15 12.28 9.85
CA GLY A 104 -1.76 12.18 8.54
C GLY A 104 -2.50 13.45 8.12
N THR A 105 -3.14 13.38 6.95
CA THR A 105 -3.92 14.50 6.40
C THR A 105 -5.19 14.79 7.21
N GLU A 106 -5.74 16.00 7.10
CA GLU A 106 -7.00 16.36 7.76
C GLU A 106 -8.16 15.41 7.42
N GLU A 107 -8.20 14.90 6.19
CA GLU A 107 -9.25 13.96 5.74
C GLU A 107 -9.16 12.63 6.50
N VAL A 108 -7.94 12.09 6.65
CA VAL A 108 -7.67 10.88 7.42
C VAL A 108 -8.07 11.07 8.89
N LEU A 109 -7.74 12.22 9.46
CA LEU A 109 -8.10 12.55 10.84
C LEU A 109 -9.61 12.59 11.03
N LYS A 110 -10.34 13.32 10.18
CA LYS A 110 -11.80 13.42 10.24
C LYS A 110 -12.46 12.03 10.17
N ASN A 111 -12.00 11.16 9.27
CA ASN A 111 -12.52 9.81 9.14
C ASN A 111 -12.21 8.93 10.37
N THR A 112 -11.01 9.04 10.93
CA THR A 112 -10.62 8.31 12.15
C THR A 112 -11.45 8.75 13.37
N PHE A 113 -11.71 10.04 13.54
CA PHE A 113 -12.56 10.54 14.62
C PHE A 113 -14.01 10.08 14.50
N ILE A 114 -14.56 10.04 13.28
CA ILE A 114 -15.92 9.54 13.04
C ILE A 114 -16.02 8.05 13.38
N ASN A 115 -15.05 7.25 12.93
CA ASN A 115 -15.06 5.79 13.14
C ASN A 115 -14.81 5.38 14.60
N ASN A 116 -14.07 6.18 15.38
CA ASN A 116 -13.83 5.93 16.82
C ASN A 116 -14.88 6.56 17.75
N SER A 117 -15.83 7.32 17.20
CA SER A 117 -16.96 7.89 17.96
C SER A 117 -18.25 7.06 17.80
N SER A 118 -18.14 5.85 17.23
CA SER A 118 -19.24 4.91 16.98
C SER A 118 -19.16 3.69 17.89
#